data_AF-A0AAE0GCX4-F1
#
_entry.id   AF-A0AAE0GCX4-F1
#
_cell.length_a   1.000
_cell.length_b   1.000
_cell.length_c   1.000
_cell.angle_alpha   90.00
_cell.angle_beta   90.00
_cell.angle_gamma   90.00
#
_symmetry.space_group_name_H-M   'P 1'
#
loop_
_entity.id
_entity.type
_entity.pdbx_description
1 polymer ?
#
loop_
_entity_poly.entity_id
_entity_poly.type
_entity_poly.pdbx_seq_one_letter_code
_entity_poly.pdbx_strand_id
1 'polypeptide(L)'
;MLGVGIKQPTSQARTTPVTAILLATDGRRCSEISKLPLGRLHLTQIKTVRLAHRCAGGRVRASQSSEPPPADWLSGGKQFTREVLTAYELGNSGFGPRVFGVGSFLLPLMAALPTSIGDAVRSQGSSEGLAVLAGNAALVFLGALFIRGQIDERTQKLGRLAKELALGDLKLSSPDRLGNEKVRSLRELRNSRRLAIVYGSYDKVQQDIATALVYRRRLEASSIIVVPVVQSTGEPGDRRAELPSGYTLLPPADTTWVAWPLDAARQVFQIGDYFEELLAESQTRGSEGAYITLGLDGRVRGSGEGSPRWDTLLSTFPQQKLDRAGVELAPAAPNAKKDISSESDLNEAGASAIQLHERFYDALDRGDDDAMSSLWSSAPEHLQTTPISQYQEKGARLDPWSTVLREDRRPIGMKVSDADVLLGPDGETAWVTSVETVANGSTLLATQTLKAVDGEWQLVQHQTIPYGKDIVAKVVLTCDARGCVALPAKAVASSVSARNFKLK
;
A
#
# COMPACT_ATOMS: atom_id res chain seq x y z
N MET A 1 67.19 6.32 -29.62
CA MET A 1 66.93 6.08 -31.05
C MET A 1 65.70 5.18 -31.18
N LEU A 2 64.73 5.64 -31.98
CA LEU A 2 63.60 4.97 -32.67
C LEU A 2 63.52 3.43 -32.53
N GLY A 3 62.37 2.74 -32.39
CA GLY A 3 60.95 3.08 -32.51
C GLY A 3 60.16 1.80 -32.88
N VAL A 4 58.90 1.76 -32.43
CA VAL A 4 57.74 1.04 -33.02
C VAL A 4 57.72 -0.51 -33.02
N GLY A 5 56.80 -1.07 -32.23
CA GLY A 5 56.24 -2.41 -32.44
C GLY A 5 54.91 -2.37 -33.22
N ILE A 6 54.42 -3.54 -33.67
CA ILE A 6 52.99 -3.86 -33.91
C ILE A 6 52.80 -5.33 -34.36
N LYS A 7 51.74 -5.96 -33.78
CA LYS A 7 50.85 -7.08 -34.22
C LYS A 7 51.25 -8.58 -34.14
N GLN A 8 50.66 -9.21 -33.10
CA GLN A 8 49.76 -10.41 -33.03
C GLN A 8 49.20 -11.01 -34.36
N PRO A 9 48.64 -12.27 -34.41
CA PRO A 9 47.87 -12.95 -33.33
C PRO A 9 47.95 -14.50 -33.22
N THR A 10 47.55 -15.06 -32.06
CA THR A 10 47.06 -16.46 -31.95
C THR A 10 45.97 -16.59 -30.89
N SER A 11 44.99 -17.43 -31.22
CA SER A 11 43.65 -17.60 -30.66
C SER A 11 43.58 -18.47 -29.40
N GLN A 12 42.61 -18.17 -28.52
CA GLN A 12 41.94 -19.16 -27.68
C GLN A 12 40.44 -18.86 -27.63
N ALA A 13 39.66 -19.85 -28.07
CA ALA A 13 38.21 -19.82 -28.13
C ALA A 13 37.58 -20.07 -26.75
N ARG A 14 36.64 -19.23 -26.33
CA ARG A 14 35.73 -19.47 -25.21
C ARG A 14 34.45 -20.15 -25.73
N THR A 15 34.12 -21.29 -25.16
CA THR A 15 32.87 -22.03 -25.36
C THR A 15 31.72 -21.31 -24.64
N THR A 16 30.72 -20.86 -25.39
CA THR A 16 29.43 -20.37 -24.87
C THR A 16 28.39 -21.50 -24.84
N PRO A 17 27.58 -21.64 -23.78
CA PRO A 17 26.46 -22.59 -23.77
C PRO A 17 25.33 -22.06 -24.66
N VAL A 18 24.97 -22.82 -25.69
CA VAL A 18 23.83 -22.57 -26.56
C VAL A 18 22.55 -22.94 -25.82
N THR A 19 21.74 -21.94 -25.48
CA THR A 19 20.36 -22.16 -25.04
C THR A 19 19.48 -22.26 -26.28
N ALA A 20 19.02 -23.45 -26.63
CA ALA A 20 18.04 -23.62 -27.69
C ALA A 20 16.65 -23.19 -27.19
N ILE A 21 16.10 -22.10 -27.74
CA ILE A 21 14.73 -21.66 -27.53
C ILE A 21 13.91 -22.14 -28.72
N LEU A 22 13.06 -23.16 -28.52
CA LEU A 22 12.06 -23.59 -29.49
C LEU A 22 10.88 -22.60 -29.42
N LEU A 23 10.78 -21.71 -30.41
CA LEU A 23 9.61 -20.88 -30.65
C LEU A 23 8.61 -21.69 -31.49
N ALA A 24 7.56 -22.20 -30.84
CA ALA A 24 6.38 -22.68 -31.55
C ALA A 24 5.51 -21.47 -31.91
N THR A 25 5.65 -20.99 -33.14
CA THR A 25 4.69 -20.09 -33.76
C THR A 25 3.54 -20.92 -34.32
N ASP A 26 2.33 -20.49 -33.97
CA ASP A 26 1.07 -20.70 -34.70
C ASP A 26 0.03 -21.66 -34.10
N GLY A 27 -1.22 -21.19 -34.12
CA GLY A 27 -2.34 -21.66 -33.33
C GLY A 27 -2.98 -22.96 -33.82
N ARG A 28 -2.68 -24.09 -33.15
CA ARG A 28 -3.47 -25.32 -33.26
C ARG A 28 -3.80 -25.93 -31.90
N ARG A 29 -4.99 -26.52 -31.82
CA ARG A 29 -5.67 -27.04 -30.61
C ARG A 29 -4.87 -28.14 -29.92
N CYS A 30 -4.90 -28.15 -28.58
CA CYS A 30 -4.14 -29.03 -27.67
C CYS A 30 -4.56 -30.51 -27.63
N SER A 31 -5.21 -31.08 -28.66
CA SER A 31 -5.72 -32.46 -28.61
C SER A 31 -4.92 -33.52 -29.38
N GLU A 32 -3.75 -33.21 -29.96
CA GLU A 32 -3.01 -34.16 -30.81
C GLU A 32 -1.49 -34.31 -30.51
N ILE A 33 -1.05 -34.12 -29.26
CA ILE A 33 0.35 -34.41 -28.85
C ILE A 33 0.45 -35.78 -28.15
N SER A 34 -0.08 -36.83 -28.77
CA SER A 34 0.03 -38.21 -28.25
C SER A 34 0.60 -39.22 -29.25
N LYS A 35 1.15 -38.77 -30.38
CA LYS A 35 1.73 -39.66 -31.39
C LYS A 35 3.02 -39.10 -32.00
N LEU A 36 4.14 -39.22 -31.29
CA LEU A 36 5.47 -39.18 -31.90
C LEU A 36 6.34 -40.33 -31.34
N PRO A 37 7.12 -41.04 -32.18
CA PRO A 37 7.84 -42.23 -31.77
C PRO A 37 9.11 -41.88 -30.99
N LEU A 38 9.27 -42.44 -29.80
CA LEU A 38 10.48 -42.34 -28.99
C LEU A 38 11.59 -43.24 -29.58
N GLY A 39 12.46 -42.65 -30.40
CA GLY A 39 13.74 -43.23 -30.79
C GLY A 39 14.82 -43.00 -29.72
N ARG A 40 15.59 -44.06 -29.43
CA ARG A 40 16.67 -44.14 -28.43
C ARG A 40 17.65 -42.97 -28.47
N LEU A 41 17.84 -42.30 -27.34
CA LEU A 41 19.07 -41.57 -27.01
C LEU A 41 19.51 -41.94 -25.58
N HIS A 42 20.75 -42.41 -25.46
CA HIS A 42 21.35 -42.88 -24.22
C HIS A 42 22.20 -41.77 -23.57
N LEU A 43 21.94 -41.55 -22.28
CA LEU A 43 22.81 -41.15 -21.17
C LEU A 43 23.50 -39.76 -21.11
N THR A 44 23.41 -39.25 -19.87
CA THR A 44 24.39 -38.40 -19.15
C THR A 44 24.52 -36.94 -19.58
N GLN A 45 23.52 -36.14 -19.23
CA GLN A 45 23.62 -34.89 -18.45
C GLN A 45 22.40 -34.01 -18.74
N ILE A 46 21.35 -34.14 -17.93
CA ILE A 46 20.26 -33.15 -17.90
C ILE A 46 20.02 -32.79 -16.43
N LYS A 47 20.58 -31.65 -16.00
CA LYS A 47 20.17 -30.97 -14.77
C LYS A 47 18.94 -30.12 -15.10
N THR A 48 17.80 -30.49 -14.53
CA THR A 48 16.59 -29.67 -14.36
C THR A 48 16.11 -28.88 -15.59
N VAL A 49 15.20 -29.47 -16.36
CA VAL A 49 14.31 -28.72 -17.25
C VAL A 49 13.30 -27.97 -16.37
N ARG A 50 13.49 -26.66 -16.19
CA ARG A 50 12.44 -25.78 -15.64
C ARG A 50 11.45 -25.47 -16.76
N LEU A 51 10.26 -26.07 -16.73
CA LEU A 51 9.13 -25.59 -17.52
C LEU A 51 8.77 -24.18 -17.01
N ALA A 52 9.15 -23.15 -17.76
CA ALA A 52 8.60 -21.82 -17.58
C ALA A 52 7.17 -21.83 -18.13
N HIS A 53 6.17 -21.96 -17.26
CA HIS A 53 4.79 -21.61 -17.60
C HIS A 53 4.70 -20.09 -17.81
N ARG A 54 5.04 -19.63 -19.01
CA ARG A 54 4.51 -18.37 -19.53
C ARG A 54 3.04 -18.62 -19.81
N CYS A 55 2.18 -18.34 -18.83
CA CYS A 55 0.78 -18.09 -19.10
C CYS A 55 0.74 -16.84 -19.99
N ALA A 56 0.65 -17.05 -21.30
CA ALA A 56 0.27 -16.00 -22.22
C ALA A 56 -1.02 -15.38 -21.67
N GLY A 57 -1.00 -14.08 -21.43
CA GLY A 57 -2.17 -13.31 -21.03
C GLY A 57 -3.22 -13.40 -22.12
N GLY A 58 -4.03 -14.45 -22.08
CA GLY A 58 -5.29 -14.47 -22.78
C GLY A 58 -6.11 -13.33 -22.19
N ARG A 59 -6.44 -12.34 -23.04
CA ARG A 59 -7.57 -11.45 -22.76
C ARG A 59 -8.79 -12.34 -22.60
N VAL A 60 -9.09 -12.72 -21.36
CA VAL A 60 -10.44 -13.12 -21.00
C VAL A 60 -11.26 -11.85 -21.17
N ARG A 61 -11.95 -11.77 -22.32
CA ARG A 61 -13.02 -10.81 -22.52
C ARG A 61 -14.06 -11.15 -21.46
N ALA A 62 -14.00 -10.49 -20.32
CA ALA A 62 -15.06 -10.54 -19.33
C ALA A 62 -16.29 -9.99 -20.06
N SER A 63 -17.16 -10.88 -20.56
CA SER A 63 -18.48 -10.46 -20.97
C SER A 63 -19.13 -10.01 -19.68
N GLN A 64 -19.31 -8.70 -19.51
CA GLN A 64 -20.18 -8.16 -18.48
C GLN A 64 -21.59 -8.63 -18.83
N SER A 65 -21.96 -9.82 -18.37
CA SER A 65 -23.36 -10.25 -18.36
C SER A 65 -24.05 -9.37 -17.34
N SER A 66 -24.97 -8.53 -17.82
CA SER A 66 -25.86 -7.68 -17.02
C SER A 66 -26.91 -8.47 -16.23
N GLU A 67 -26.67 -9.77 -16.00
CA GLU A 67 -27.56 -10.60 -15.21
C GLU A 67 -27.31 -10.35 -13.72
N PRO A 68 -28.36 -10.18 -12.91
CA PRO A 68 -28.20 -9.99 -11.48
C PRO A 68 -27.47 -11.19 -10.87
N PRO A 69 -26.58 -10.95 -9.89
CA PRO A 69 -25.84 -12.02 -9.24
C PRO A 69 -26.81 -13.07 -8.66
N PRO A 70 -26.53 -14.38 -8.83
CA PRO A 70 -27.40 -15.41 -8.33
C PRO A 70 -27.53 -15.32 -6.80
N ALA A 71 -28.74 -15.57 -6.29
CA ALA A 71 -28.99 -15.62 -4.86
C ALA A 71 -28.28 -16.84 -4.25
N ASP A 72 -27.48 -16.60 -3.22
CA ASP A 72 -26.75 -17.63 -2.50
C ASP A 72 -27.58 -18.12 -1.31
N TRP A 73 -28.18 -19.30 -1.47
CA TRP A 73 -29.06 -19.93 -0.49
C TRP A 73 -28.36 -20.19 0.85
N LEU A 74 -27.04 -20.42 0.85
CA LEU A 74 -26.25 -20.66 2.05
C LEU A 74 -25.92 -19.37 2.85
N SER A 75 -26.21 -18.19 2.30
CA SER A 75 -26.04 -16.88 2.99
C SER A 75 -27.39 -16.20 3.25
N GLY A 76 -28.47 -16.97 3.39
CA GLY A 76 -29.81 -16.42 3.61
C GLY A 76 -30.36 -15.66 2.39
N GLY A 77 -29.98 -16.06 1.18
CA GLY A 77 -30.48 -15.47 -0.07
C GLY A 77 -29.78 -14.17 -0.49
N LYS A 78 -28.71 -13.77 0.21
CA LYS A 78 -27.86 -12.64 -0.22
C LYS A 78 -27.26 -12.92 -1.60
N GLN A 79 -27.13 -11.87 -2.41
CA GLN A 79 -26.58 -11.97 -3.74
C GLN A 79 -25.08 -11.65 -3.71
N PHE A 80 -24.26 -12.58 -4.22
CA PHE A 80 -22.82 -12.40 -4.36
C PHE A 80 -22.42 -12.68 -5.81
N THR A 81 -21.43 -11.94 -6.31
CA THR A 81 -20.90 -12.20 -7.66
C THR A 81 -20.18 -13.55 -7.68
N ARG A 82 -20.14 -14.19 -8.85
CA ARG A 82 -19.42 -15.46 -9.01
C ARG A 82 -17.94 -15.37 -8.63
N GLU A 83 -17.33 -14.21 -8.84
CA GLU A 83 -15.93 -13.94 -8.46
C GLU A 83 -15.75 -14.04 -6.93
N VAL A 84 -16.67 -13.46 -6.15
CA VAL A 84 -16.65 -13.51 -4.67
C VAL A 84 -16.82 -14.94 -4.17
N LEU A 85 -17.79 -15.67 -4.71
CA LEU A 85 -18.05 -17.07 -4.33
C LEU A 85 -16.84 -17.97 -4.64
N THR A 86 -16.28 -17.83 -5.85
CA THR A 86 -15.10 -18.61 -6.26
C THR A 86 -13.89 -18.29 -5.37
N ALA A 87 -13.66 -17.01 -5.05
CA ALA A 87 -12.57 -16.61 -4.16
C ALA A 87 -12.73 -17.19 -2.75
N TYR A 88 -13.97 -17.24 -2.24
CA TYR A 88 -14.27 -17.85 -0.95
C TYR A 88 -14.03 -19.36 -0.96
N GLU A 89 -14.52 -20.08 -1.98
CA GLU A 89 -14.36 -21.53 -2.09
C GLU A 89 -12.90 -21.96 -2.17
N LEU A 90 -12.08 -21.23 -2.92
CA LEU A 90 -10.63 -21.46 -2.99
C LEU A 90 -9.93 -21.21 -1.66
N GLY A 91 -10.36 -20.19 -0.91
CA GLY A 91 -9.76 -19.84 0.38
C GLY A 91 -10.28 -20.67 1.56
N ASN A 92 -11.44 -21.31 1.43
CA ASN A 92 -12.16 -21.94 2.53
C ASN A 92 -12.75 -23.30 2.12
N SER A 93 -11.95 -24.12 1.44
CA SER A 93 -12.33 -25.45 0.91
C SER A 93 -12.91 -26.41 1.97
N GLY A 94 -12.58 -26.21 3.25
CA GLY A 94 -13.11 -27.00 4.36
C GLY A 94 -14.56 -26.69 4.75
N PHE A 95 -15.16 -25.58 4.27
CA PHE A 95 -16.54 -25.20 4.63
C PHE A 95 -17.56 -26.26 4.22
N GLY A 96 -17.57 -26.63 2.93
CA GLY A 96 -18.52 -27.61 2.39
C GLY A 96 -18.49 -28.92 3.16
N PRO A 97 -17.34 -29.61 3.27
CA PRO A 97 -17.21 -30.85 4.02
C PRO A 97 -17.69 -30.77 5.48
N ARG A 98 -17.45 -29.65 6.18
CA ARG A 98 -17.91 -29.47 7.57
C ARG A 98 -19.42 -29.34 7.66
N VAL A 99 -20.03 -28.48 6.84
CA VAL A 99 -21.47 -28.24 6.87
C VAL A 99 -22.23 -29.47 6.38
N PHE A 100 -21.82 -30.06 5.26
CA PHE A 100 -22.45 -31.28 4.74
C PHE A 100 -22.21 -32.47 5.66
N GLY A 101 -21.01 -32.63 6.22
CA GLY A 101 -20.72 -33.70 7.18
C GLY A 101 -21.64 -33.65 8.40
N VAL A 102 -21.71 -32.51 9.09
CA VAL A 102 -22.61 -32.34 10.24
C VAL A 102 -24.08 -32.45 9.82
N GLY A 103 -24.46 -31.86 8.68
CA GLY A 103 -25.82 -31.94 8.14
C GLY A 103 -26.27 -33.38 7.87
N SER A 104 -25.39 -34.23 7.33
CA SER A 104 -25.68 -35.65 7.08
C SER A 104 -25.92 -36.46 8.35
N PHE A 105 -25.33 -36.08 9.49
CA PHE A 105 -25.64 -36.69 10.79
C PHE A 105 -26.88 -36.06 11.46
N LEU A 106 -27.11 -34.76 11.23
CA LEU A 106 -28.22 -34.03 11.84
C LEU A 106 -29.58 -34.46 11.28
N LEU A 107 -29.68 -34.65 9.96
CA LEU A 107 -30.93 -35.03 9.30
C LEU A 107 -31.54 -36.35 9.82
N PRO A 108 -30.81 -37.47 9.90
CA PRO A 108 -31.37 -38.71 10.47
C PRO A 108 -31.67 -38.57 11.96
N LEU A 109 -30.87 -37.80 12.71
CA LEU A 109 -31.11 -37.55 14.13
C LEU A 109 -32.41 -36.77 14.36
N MET A 110 -32.69 -35.76 13.51
CA MET A 110 -33.96 -35.02 13.49
C MET A 110 -35.13 -35.93 13.15
N ALA A 111 -34.96 -36.83 12.18
CA ALA A 111 -36.00 -37.81 11.82
C ALA A 111 -36.26 -38.84 12.94
N ALA A 112 -35.29 -39.07 13.82
CA ALA A 112 -35.40 -39.97 14.98
C ALA A 112 -35.94 -39.28 16.25
N LEU A 113 -36.16 -37.96 16.25
CA LEU A 113 -36.75 -37.27 17.39
C LEU A 113 -38.19 -37.71 17.70
N PRO A 114 -39.10 -37.86 16.72
CA PRO A 114 -40.46 -38.34 16.99
C PRO A 114 -40.50 -39.73 17.63
N THR A 115 -39.61 -40.64 17.22
CA THR A 115 -39.52 -41.97 17.84
C THR A 115 -38.97 -41.90 19.26
N SER A 116 -37.95 -41.06 19.49
CA SER A 116 -37.39 -40.82 20.84
C SER A 116 -38.44 -40.23 21.79
N ILE A 117 -39.29 -39.32 21.32
CA ILE A 117 -40.42 -38.77 22.08
C ILE A 117 -41.43 -39.88 22.39
N GLY A 118 -41.78 -40.69 21.39
CA GLY A 118 -42.70 -41.83 21.56
C GLY A 118 -42.20 -42.86 22.57
N ASP A 119 -40.89 -43.13 22.61
CA ASP A 119 -40.27 -44.06 23.56
C ASP A 119 -40.21 -43.49 24.98
N ALA A 120 -39.95 -42.19 25.14
CA ALA A 120 -40.03 -41.52 26.44
C ALA A 120 -41.45 -41.57 27.02
N VAL A 121 -42.47 -41.37 26.17
CA VAL A 121 -43.90 -41.45 26.58
C VAL A 121 -44.30 -42.89 26.91
N ARG A 122 -43.94 -43.87 26.07
CA ARG A 122 -44.28 -45.29 26.29
C ARG A 122 -43.59 -45.88 27.53
N SER A 123 -42.39 -45.42 27.85
CA SER A 123 -41.66 -45.84 29.04
C SER A 123 -42.11 -45.12 30.32
N GLN A 124 -43.23 -44.37 30.29
CA GLN A 124 -43.75 -43.58 31.41
C GLN A 124 -42.70 -42.64 32.04
N GLY A 125 -41.78 -42.10 31.22
CA GLY A 125 -40.71 -41.24 31.72
C GLY A 125 -39.61 -41.98 32.48
N SER A 126 -39.32 -43.23 32.12
CA SER A 126 -38.14 -43.94 32.63
C SER A 126 -36.87 -43.10 32.44
N SER A 127 -35.91 -43.23 33.36
CA SER A 127 -34.64 -42.50 33.29
C SER A 127 -33.87 -42.77 31.99
N GLU A 128 -33.93 -43.99 31.47
CA GLU A 128 -33.29 -44.38 30.21
C GLU A 128 -33.96 -43.74 28.99
N GLY A 129 -35.30 -43.76 28.91
CA GLY A 129 -36.04 -43.13 27.81
C GLY A 129 -35.86 -41.61 27.78
N LEU A 130 -35.84 -40.97 28.94
CA LEU A 130 -35.55 -39.54 29.07
C LEU A 130 -34.10 -39.20 28.71
N ALA A 131 -33.13 -40.04 29.08
CA ALA A 131 -31.72 -39.82 28.76
C ALA A 131 -31.45 -39.90 27.24
N VAL A 132 -32.07 -40.85 26.53
CA VAL A 132 -31.95 -40.96 25.07
C VAL A 132 -32.57 -39.76 24.36
N LEU A 133 -33.77 -39.33 24.78
CA LEU A 133 -34.42 -38.14 24.24
C LEU A 133 -33.57 -36.88 24.49
N ALA A 134 -33.06 -36.71 25.72
CA ALA A 134 -32.21 -35.58 26.07
C ALA A 134 -30.90 -35.57 25.25
N GLY A 135 -30.26 -36.73 25.08
CA GLY A 135 -29.06 -36.88 24.26
C GLY A 135 -29.28 -36.52 22.80
N ASN A 136 -30.35 -37.04 22.18
CA ASN A 136 -30.69 -36.74 20.79
C ASN A 136 -31.04 -35.26 20.60
N ALA A 137 -31.85 -34.68 21.50
CA ALA A 137 -32.19 -33.26 21.47
C ALA A 137 -30.95 -32.37 21.65
N ALA A 138 -30.04 -32.72 22.55
CA ALA A 138 -28.79 -32.00 22.77
C ALA A 138 -27.88 -32.04 21.53
N LEU A 139 -27.73 -33.21 20.90
CA LEU A 139 -26.93 -33.36 19.69
C LEU A 139 -27.52 -32.59 18.50
N VAL A 140 -28.85 -32.60 18.34
CA VAL A 140 -29.56 -31.76 17.37
C VAL A 140 -29.27 -30.28 17.62
N PHE A 141 -29.42 -29.85 18.88
CA PHE A 141 -29.23 -28.46 19.26
C PHE A 141 -27.78 -28.00 18.98
N LEU A 142 -26.79 -28.78 19.41
CA LEU A 142 -25.37 -28.49 19.18
C LEU A 142 -25.01 -28.48 17.69
N GLY A 143 -25.53 -29.44 16.92
CA GLY A 143 -25.31 -29.49 15.48
C GLY A 143 -25.94 -28.30 14.74
N ALA A 144 -27.14 -27.87 15.15
CA ALA A 144 -27.79 -26.68 14.62
C ALA A 144 -26.99 -25.40 14.95
N LEU A 145 -26.49 -25.26 16.19
CA LEU A 145 -25.61 -24.14 16.57
C LEU A 145 -24.30 -24.13 15.79
N PHE A 146 -23.70 -25.31 15.56
CA PHE A 146 -22.48 -25.43 14.77
C PHE A 146 -22.70 -24.98 13.31
N ILE A 147 -23.76 -25.46 12.66
CA ILE A 147 -24.10 -25.09 11.27
C ILE A 147 -24.38 -23.59 11.20
N ARG A 148 -25.16 -23.04 12.14
CA ARG A 148 -25.44 -21.61 12.21
C ARG A 148 -24.14 -20.79 12.30
N GLY A 149 -23.23 -21.17 13.20
CA GLY A 149 -21.93 -20.51 13.35
C GLY A 149 -21.10 -20.55 12.06
N GLN A 150 -21.08 -21.67 11.34
CA GLN A 150 -20.38 -21.77 10.05
C GLN A 150 -21.01 -20.90 8.95
N ILE A 151 -22.35 -20.79 8.91
CA ILE A 151 -23.07 -19.93 7.96
C ILE A 151 -22.81 -18.45 8.27
N ASP A 152 -22.84 -18.06 9.54
CA ASP A 152 -22.58 -16.69 9.97
C ASP A 152 -21.13 -16.28 9.62
N GLU A 153 -20.15 -17.13 9.94
CA GLU A 153 -18.73 -16.92 9.58
C GLU A 153 -18.54 -16.81 8.06
N ARG A 154 -19.22 -17.66 7.28
CA ARG A 154 -19.20 -17.60 5.82
C ARG A 154 -19.76 -16.28 5.31
N THR A 155 -20.92 -15.86 5.80
CA THR A 155 -21.60 -14.64 5.36
C THR A 155 -20.72 -13.41 5.63
N GLN A 156 -20.04 -13.36 6.78
CA GLN A 156 -19.08 -12.30 7.11
C GLN A 156 -17.90 -12.30 6.13
N LYS A 157 -17.26 -13.46 5.90
CA LYS A 157 -16.14 -13.58 4.95
C LYS A 157 -16.53 -13.21 3.52
N LEU A 158 -17.72 -13.60 3.07
CA LEU A 158 -18.25 -13.24 1.75
C LEU A 158 -18.52 -11.74 1.63
N GLY A 159 -19.13 -11.13 2.65
CA GLY A 159 -19.34 -9.68 2.70
C GLY A 159 -18.02 -8.91 2.58
N ARG A 160 -17.00 -9.35 3.31
CA ARG A 160 -15.65 -8.78 3.22
C ARG A 160 -15.03 -8.95 1.84
N LEU A 161 -15.08 -10.15 1.26
CA LEU A 161 -14.56 -10.40 -0.09
C LEU A 161 -15.30 -9.59 -1.15
N ALA A 162 -16.62 -9.42 -1.01
CA ALA A 162 -17.42 -8.57 -1.88
C ALA A 162 -16.95 -7.11 -1.82
N LYS A 163 -16.71 -6.57 -0.63
CA LYS A 163 -16.17 -5.21 -0.43
C LYS A 163 -14.76 -5.05 -0.99
N GLU A 164 -13.88 -6.03 -0.79
CA GLU A 164 -12.51 -6.01 -1.33
C GLU A 164 -12.50 -6.11 -2.87
N LEU A 165 -13.39 -6.92 -3.46
CA LEU A 165 -13.46 -7.09 -4.91
C LEU A 165 -14.20 -5.95 -5.61
N ALA A 166 -15.20 -5.32 -4.97
CA ALA A 166 -15.93 -4.19 -5.52
C ALA A 166 -15.00 -2.99 -5.82
N LEU A 167 -13.97 -2.77 -4.99
CA LEU A 167 -12.92 -1.79 -5.27
C LEU A 167 -12.21 -2.06 -6.61
N GLY A 168 -12.11 -3.32 -7.04
CA GLY A 168 -11.48 -3.68 -8.31
C GLY A 168 -12.16 -3.06 -9.54
N ASP A 169 -13.44 -2.72 -9.43
CA ASP A 169 -14.25 -2.17 -10.53
C ASP A 169 -14.20 -0.64 -10.59
N LEU A 170 -13.57 0.02 -9.60
CA LEU A 170 -13.30 1.44 -9.62
C LEU A 170 -12.43 1.79 -10.85
N LYS A 171 -12.89 2.77 -11.63
CA LYS A 171 -12.19 3.30 -12.80
C LYS A 171 -11.54 4.63 -12.45
N LEU A 172 -10.26 4.73 -12.70
CA LEU A 172 -9.48 5.94 -12.50
C LEU A 172 -9.12 6.57 -13.83
N SER A 173 -9.14 7.89 -13.90
CA SER A 173 -8.51 8.65 -14.95
C SER A 173 -7.20 9.26 -14.44
N SER A 174 -6.15 9.10 -15.24
CA SER A 174 -4.83 9.66 -14.94
C SER A 174 -4.24 10.23 -16.23
N PRO A 175 -3.60 11.41 -16.16
CA PRO A 175 -2.90 11.94 -17.31
C PRO A 175 -1.70 11.05 -17.66
N ASP A 176 -1.51 10.76 -18.94
CA ASP A 176 -0.27 10.19 -19.45
C ASP A 176 0.83 11.27 -19.46
N ARG A 177 2.09 10.87 -19.65
CA ARG A 177 3.24 11.81 -19.81
C ARG A 177 3.07 12.80 -20.96
N LEU A 178 2.16 12.50 -21.88
CA LEU A 178 1.79 13.33 -23.03
C LEU A 178 0.57 14.21 -22.75
N GLY A 179 0.07 14.27 -21.51
CA GLY A 179 -1.12 15.01 -21.11
C GLY A 179 -2.45 14.36 -21.52
N ASN A 180 -2.43 13.20 -22.19
CA ASN A 180 -3.63 12.50 -22.60
C ASN A 180 -4.28 11.78 -21.42
N GLU A 181 -5.59 11.95 -21.22
CA GLU A 181 -6.31 11.25 -20.17
C GLU A 181 -6.46 9.76 -20.51
N LYS A 182 -5.96 8.89 -19.62
CA LYS A 182 -6.10 7.44 -19.75
C LYS A 182 -6.93 6.88 -18.62
N VAL A 183 -8.06 6.26 -18.99
CA VAL A 183 -8.94 5.57 -18.04
C VAL A 183 -8.46 4.13 -17.87
N ARG A 184 -8.29 3.68 -16.62
CA ARG A 184 -7.94 2.29 -16.27
C ARG A 184 -8.75 1.85 -15.06
N SER A 185 -9.15 0.58 -15.03
CA SER A 185 -9.74 -0.02 -13.82
C SER A 185 -8.66 -0.34 -12.77
N LEU A 186 -9.02 -0.39 -11.49
CA LEU A 186 -8.09 -0.87 -10.45
C LEU A 186 -7.64 -2.31 -10.72
N ARG A 187 -8.50 -3.13 -11.33
CA ARG A 187 -8.16 -4.49 -11.78
C ARG A 187 -6.98 -4.50 -12.76
N GLU A 188 -6.91 -3.54 -13.68
CA GLU A 188 -5.78 -3.40 -14.63
C GLU A 188 -4.50 -2.87 -13.99
N LEU A 189 -4.63 -2.10 -12.90
CA LEU A 189 -3.49 -1.56 -12.17
C LEU A 189 -2.83 -2.60 -11.25
N ARG A 190 -3.48 -3.75 -11.00
CA ARG A 190 -2.90 -4.86 -10.23
C ARG A 190 -1.57 -5.31 -10.82
N ASN A 191 -0.64 -5.66 -9.94
CA ASN A 191 0.76 -6.01 -10.18
C ASN A 191 1.63 -4.88 -10.73
N SER A 192 1.07 -3.70 -11.03
CA SER A 192 1.81 -2.57 -11.60
C SER A 192 1.87 -1.35 -10.67
N ARG A 193 0.80 -1.06 -9.94
CA ARG A 193 0.67 0.12 -9.08
C ARG A 193 -0.02 -0.24 -7.78
N ARG A 194 0.41 0.41 -6.71
CA ARG A 194 -0.25 0.45 -5.39
C ARG A 194 -1.17 1.66 -5.36
N LEU A 195 -2.18 1.65 -4.50
CA LEU A 195 -3.10 2.80 -4.38
C LEU A 195 -3.24 3.27 -2.95
N ALA A 196 -3.41 4.57 -2.78
CA ALA A 196 -3.80 5.22 -1.55
C ALA A 196 -5.02 6.10 -1.85
N ILE A 197 -6.19 5.63 -1.46
CA ILE A 197 -7.46 6.33 -1.66
C ILE A 197 -7.74 7.14 -0.40
N VAL A 198 -7.97 8.44 -0.55
CA VAL A 198 -8.30 9.36 0.54
C VAL A 198 -9.70 9.90 0.34
N TYR A 199 -10.51 9.86 1.40
CA TYR A 199 -11.91 10.24 1.40
C TYR A 199 -12.21 11.24 2.52
N GLY A 200 -13.08 12.21 2.27
CA GLY A 200 -13.59 13.14 3.29
C GLY A 200 -14.11 14.46 2.69
N SER A 201 -14.24 15.47 3.54
CA SER A 201 -14.58 16.83 3.10
C SER A 201 -13.51 17.38 2.14
N TYR A 202 -13.89 18.41 1.38
CA TYR A 202 -12.98 19.09 0.47
C TYR A 202 -11.68 19.53 1.16
N ASP A 203 -11.81 20.28 2.27
CA ASP A 203 -10.66 20.80 3.03
C ASP A 203 -9.73 19.69 3.51
N LYS A 204 -10.31 18.57 3.96
CA LYS A 204 -9.56 17.40 4.42
C LYS A 204 -8.78 16.76 3.28
N VAL A 205 -9.44 16.50 2.15
CA VAL A 205 -8.79 15.88 0.99
C VAL A 205 -7.69 16.78 0.44
N GLN A 206 -7.92 18.10 0.42
CA GLN A 206 -6.90 19.09 0.08
C GLN A 206 -5.69 19.00 1.01
N GLN A 207 -5.90 18.97 2.33
CA GLN A 207 -4.83 18.84 3.31
C GLN A 207 -4.05 17.52 3.14
N ASP A 208 -4.75 16.42 2.84
CA ASP A 208 -4.14 15.11 2.59
C ASP A 208 -3.21 15.14 1.38
N ILE A 209 -3.67 15.74 0.26
CA ILE A 209 -2.88 15.90 -0.97
C ILE A 209 -1.68 16.82 -0.73
N ALA A 210 -1.87 17.94 -0.03
CA ALA A 210 -0.79 18.87 0.29
C ALA A 210 0.31 18.18 1.11
N THR A 211 -0.08 17.36 2.09
CA THR A 211 0.88 16.57 2.88
C THR A 211 1.53 15.46 2.04
N ALA A 212 0.81 14.89 1.07
CA ALA A 212 1.35 13.87 0.14
C ALA A 212 2.40 14.45 -0.82
N LEU A 213 2.24 15.73 -1.21
CA LEU A 213 3.10 16.41 -2.17
C LEU A 213 4.57 16.47 -1.73
N VAL A 214 4.80 16.55 -0.41
CA VAL A 214 6.13 16.45 0.22
C VAL A 214 6.84 15.16 -0.19
N TYR A 215 6.07 14.08 -0.39
CA TYR A 215 6.57 12.74 -0.70
C TYR A 215 6.42 12.34 -2.18
N ARG A 216 6.12 13.29 -3.08
CA ARG A 216 5.79 13.02 -4.50
C ARG A 216 6.74 12.02 -5.19
N ARG A 217 8.06 12.24 -5.11
CA ARG A 217 9.06 11.37 -5.74
C ARG A 217 9.12 9.99 -5.07
N ARG A 218 8.87 9.92 -3.76
CA ARG A 218 8.86 8.67 -2.99
C ARG A 218 7.63 7.82 -3.32
N LEU A 219 6.48 8.45 -3.51
CA LEU A 219 5.26 7.82 -3.96
C LEU A 219 5.45 7.24 -5.37
N GLU A 220 6.05 8.01 -6.28
CA GLU A 220 6.38 7.54 -7.64
C GLU A 220 7.37 6.36 -7.63
N ALA A 221 8.49 6.48 -6.90
CA ALA A 221 9.49 5.41 -6.79
C ALA A 221 8.90 4.12 -6.17
N SER A 222 7.89 4.27 -5.32
CA SER A 222 7.18 3.14 -4.69
C SER A 222 5.97 2.68 -5.48
N SER A 223 5.74 3.26 -6.67
CA SER A 223 4.62 2.99 -7.58
C SER A 223 3.24 3.15 -6.92
N ILE A 224 3.11 4.10 -6.00
CA ILE A 224 1.86 4.43 -5.31
C ILE A 224 1.14 5.54 -6.08
N ILE A 225 -0.15 5.35 -6.32
CA ILE A 225 -1.05 6.35 -6.87
C ILE A 225 -2.00 6.83 -5.77
N VAL A 226 -2.06 8.14 -5.56
CA VAL A 226 -3.01 8.79 -4.65
C VAL A 226 -4.31 9.07 -5.40
N VAL A 227 -5.43 8.66 -4.81
CA VAL A 227 -6.77 8.83 -5.37
C VAL A 227 -7.61 9.66 -4.40
N PRO A 228 -7.81 10.96 -4.69
CA PRO A 228 -8.68 11.79 -3.89
C PRO A 228 -10.15 11.54 -4.21
N VAL A 229 -10.97 11.40 -3.16
CA VAL A 229 -12.41 11.20 -3.25
C VAL A 229 -13.08 12.20 -2.31
N VAL A 230 -13.70 13.23 -2.87
CA VAL A 230 -14.44 14.21 -2.07
C VAL A 230 -15.83 13.67 -1.75
N GLN A 231 -16.27 13.85 -0.50
CA GLN A 231 -17.63 13.58 -0.06
C GLN A 231 -18.58 14.58 -0.76
N SER A 232 -19.57 14.06 -1.48
CA SER A 232 -20.54 14.93 -2.14
C SER A 232 -21.55 15.44 -1.11
N THR A 233 -21.77 16.75 -1.09
CA THR A 233 -22.85 17.38 -0.32
C THR A 233 -24.07 17.70 -1.20
N GLY A 234 -24.12 17.22 -2.45
CA GLY A 234 -25.16 17.53 -3.43
C GLY A 234 -25.25 16.55 -4.62
N GLU A 235 -26.11 16.90 -5.61
CA GLU A 235 -26.43 16.09 -6.81
C GLU A 235 -25.17 15.55 -7.54
N PRO A 236 -25.25 14.38 -8.19
CA PRO A 236 -24.10 13.72 -8.83
C PRO A 236 -23.64 14.47 -10.09
N GLY A 237 -22.80 15.49 -9.90
CA GLY A 237 -22.06 16.20 -10.95
C GLY A 237 -20.58 15.77 -11.02
N ASP A 238 -19.92 16.21 -12.10
CA ASP A 238 -18.49 15.98 -12.35
C ASP A 238 -17.67 16.52 -11.16
N ARG A 239 -17.22 15.61 -10.29
CA ARG A 239 -16.51 15.95 -9.05
C ARG A 239 -15.17 16.66 -9.29
N ARG A 240 -14.70 16.69 -10.55
CA ARG A 240 -13.57 17.52 -10.99
C ARG A 240 -13.97 18.97 -11.27
N ALA A 241 -15.23 19.21 -11.64
CA ALA A 241 -15.81 20.51 -11.98
C ALA A 241 -16.51 21.21 -10.80
N GLU A 242 -16.84 20.48 -9.72
CA GLU A 242 -17.35 21.04 -8.46
C GLU A 242 -16.25 21.62 -7.55
N LEU A 243 -14.99 21.56 -7.99
CA LEU A 243 -13.90 22.30 -7.34
C LEU A 243 -14.16 23.80 -7.59
N PRO A 244 -14.33 24.65 -6.56
CA PRO A 244 -14.65 26.05 -6.78
C PRO A 244 -13.59 26.72 -7.64
N SER A 245 -14.00 27.68 -8.47
CA SER A 245 -13.24 28.31 -9.56
C SER A 245 -12.06 29.23 -9.13
N GLY A 246 -11.46 28.98 -7.95
CA GLY A 246 -10.31 29.70 -7.42
C GLY A 246 -9.20 28.82 -6.82
N TYR A 247 -9.26 27.49 -6.99
CA TYR A 247 -8.36 26.56 -6.29
C TYR A 247 -7.41 25.81 -7.24
N THR A 248 -6.11 26.09 -7.12
CA THR A 248 -4.99 25.51 -7.88
C THR A 248 -4.41 24.27 -7.16
N LEU A 249 -5.22 23.25 -6.89
CA LEU A 249 -4.77 21.99 -6.25
C LEU A 249 -4.61 20.83 -7.23
N LEU A 250 -4.53 21.15 -8.52
CA LEU A 250 -4.02 20.18 -9.47
C LEU A 250 -2.51 20.17 -9.28
N PRO A 251 -1.90 19.07 -8.77
CA PRO A 251 -0.53 18.83 -9.16
C PRO A 251 -0.47 18.95 -10.69
N PRO A 252 0.59 19.55 -11.26
CA PRO A 252 0.62 19.89 -12.67
C PRO A 252 0.18 18.70 -13.52
N ALA A 253 -0.44 18.98 -14.68
CA ALA A 253 -1.13 17.99 -15.49
C ALA A 253 -0.24 16.81 -15.96
N ASP A 254 1.05 16.85 -15.68
CA ASP A 254 2.08 15.84 -15.93
C ASP A 254 2.32 14.86 -14.76
N THR A 255 1.61 14.99 -13.64
CA THR A 255 1.87 14.18 -12.45
C THR A 255 1.33 12.75 -12.56
N THR A 256 2.23 11.78 -12.44
CA THR A 256 1.91 10.34 -12.64
C THR A 256 1.53 9.61 -11.35
N TRP A 257 1.58 10.30 -10.21
CA TRP A 257 1.31 9.76 -8.88
C TRP A 257 -0.07 10.11 -8.35
N VAL A 258 -0.86 10.94 -9.06
CA VAL A 258 -2.26 11.22 -8.74
C VAL A 258 -3.17 10.71 -9.85
N ALA A 259 -4.29 10.12 -9.47
CA ALA A 259 -5.33 9.72 -10.39
C ALA A 259 -6.70 10.02 -9.79
N TRP A 260 -7.64 10.42 -10.64
CA TRP A 260 -8.97 10.86 -10.22
C TRP A 260 -9.97 9.72 -10.43
N PRO A 261 -10.93 9.52 -9.52
CA PRO A 261 -12.06 8.66 -9.82
C PRO A 261 -12.82 9.24 -11.01
N LEU A 262 -13.18 8.39 -11.97
CA LEU A 262 -14.06 8.79 -13.06
C LEU A 262 -15.40 9.31 -12.49
N ASP A 263 -16.02 10.28 -13.18
CA ASP A 263 -17.30 10.87 -12.78
C ASP A 263 -18.37 9.83 -12.42
N ALA A 264 -19.14 10.10 -11.36
CA ALA A 264 -20.19 9.22 -10.81
C ALA A 264 -21.24 8.87 -11.88
N ALA A 265 -21.58 9.81 -12.77
CA ALA A 265 -22.50 9.56 -13.88
C ALA A 265 -21.97 8.54 -14.92
N ARG A 266 -20.65 8.31 -14.96
CA ARG A 266 -19.97 7.38 -15.88
C ARG A 266 -19.47 6.12 -15.17
N GLN A 267 -19.68 5.99 -13.87
CA GLN A 267 -19.27 4.85 -13.05
C GLN A 267 -20.46 3.99 -12.63
N VAL A 268 -20.28 2.67 -12.71
CA VAL A 268 -21.22 1.71 -12.12
C VAL A 268 -20.97 1.55 -10.61
N PHE A 269 -19.71 1.69 -10.19
CA PHE A 269 -19.29 1.59 -8.80
C PHE A 269 -19.05 2.99 -8.23
N GLN A 270 -19.89 3.42 -7.30
CA GLN A 270 -19.76 4.72 -6.64
C GLN A 270 -18.85 4.60 -5.41
N ILE A 271 -17.62 5.10 -5.54
CA ILE A 271 -16.63 5.03 -4.46
C ILE A 271 -17.03 5.87 -3.24
N GLY A 272 -17.81 6.95 -3.42
CA GLY A 272 -18.32 7.77 -2.31
C GLY A 272 -19.22 6.94 -1.38
N ASP A 273 -20.28 6.36 -1.95
CA ASP A 273 -21.24 5.51 -1.24
C ASP A 273 -20.55 4.35 -0.51
N TYR A 274 -19.53 3.76 -1.15
CA TYR A 274 -18.70 2.72 -0.54
C TYR A 274 -18.02 3.20 0.75
N PHE A 275 -17.42 4.39 0.76
CA PHE A 275 -16.82 4.95 1.99
C PHE A 275 -17.87 5.29 3.04
N GLU A 276 -19.04 5.79 2.63
CA GLU A 276 -20.13 6.10 3.55
C GLU A 276 -20.70 4.85 4.22
N GLU A 277 -20.87 3.76 3.47
CA GLU A 277 -21.26 2.45 4.02
C GLU A 277 -20.23 1.95 5.04
N LEU A 278 -18.93 2.04 4.71
CA LEU A 278 -17.85 1.65 5.63
C LEU A 278 -17.80 2.48 6.92
N LEU A 279 -18.01 3.79 6.81
CA LEU A 279 -18.05 4.70 7.96
C LEU A 279 -19.31 4.47 8.81
N ALA A 280 -20.45 4.19 8.18
CA ALA A 280 -21.69 3.86 8.90
C ALA A 280 -21.55 2.58 9.73
N GLU A 281 -20.91 1.55 9.19
CA GLU A 281 -20.67 0.27 9.87
C GLU A 281 -19.67 0.35 11.03
N SER A 282 -18.72 1.28 10.95
CA SER A 282 -17.69 1.45 11.97
C SER A 282 -18.17 2.24 13.20
N GLN A 283 -19.44 2.66 13.23
CA GLN A 283 -20.07 3.49 14.27
C GLN A 283 -19.38 4.84 14.49
N THR A 284 -18.51 5.23 13.56
CA THR A 284 -17.71 6.44 13.60
C THR A 284 -18.23 7.40 12.54
N ARG A 285 -19.27 8.15 12.91
CA ARG A 285 -19.74 9.32 12.13
C ARG A 285 -18.84 10.54 12.38
N GLY A 286 -17.53 10.34 12.31
CA GLY A 286 -16.56 11.42 12.44
C GLY A 286 -16.48 12.23 11.15
N SER A 287 -16.41 13.55 11.25
CA SER A 287 -16.10 14.47 10.15
C SER A 287 -14.67 14.35 9.63
N GLU A 288 -13.87 13.41 10.18
CA GLU A 288 -12.44 13.27 9.92
C GLU A 288 -12.14 12.54 8.60
N GLY A 289 -13.14 11.96 7.93
CA GLY A 289 -12.95 11.22 6.68
C GLY A 289 -12.26 9.86 6.90
N ALA A 290 -11.81 9.24 5.80
CA ALA A 290 -11.20 7.91 5.82
C ALA A 290 -10.11 7.75 4.75
N TYR A 291 -9.32 6.69 4.86
CA TYR A 291 -8.40 6.28 3.82
C TYR A 291 -8.33 4.75 3.67
N ILE A 292 -8.00 4.29 2.47
CA ILE A 292 -7.74 2.88 2.15
C ILE A 292 -6.47 2.79 1.31
N THR A 293 -5.61 1.83 1.64
CA THR A 293 -4.39 1.52 0.90
C THR A 293 -4.47 0.13 0.29
N LEU A 294 -4.14 0.03 -1.00
CA LEU A 294 -4.14 -1.21 -1.77
C LEU A 294 -2.71 -1.60 -2.15
N GLY A 295 -2.40 -2.88 -1.95
CA GLY A 295 -1.16 -3.50 -2.41
C GLY A 295 -1.15 -3.72 -3.92
N LEU A 296 -0.02 -4.24 -4.42
CA LEU A 296 0.12 -4.63 -5.84
C LEU A 296 -0.87 -5.74 -6.23
N ASP A 297 -1.21 -6.62 -5.30
CA ASP A 297 -2.23 -7.65 -5.49
C ASP A 297 -3.66 -7.09 -5.59
N GLY A 298 -3.84 -5.78 -5.42
CA GLY A 298 -5.14 -5.12 -5.37
C GLY A 298 -5.92 -5.41 -4.09
N ARG A 299 -5.29 -6.02 -3.08
CA ARG A 299 -5.90 -6.28 -1.78
C ARG A 299 -5.65 -5.12 -0.83
N VAL A 300 -6.56 -4.93 0.11
CA VAL A 300 -6.42 -3.90 1.15
C VAL A 300 -5.29 -4.27 2.10
N ARG A 301 -4.40 -3.32 2.34
CA ARG A 301 -3.22 -3.46 3.21
C ARG A 301 -3.31 -2.60 4.47
N GLY A 302 -4.09 -1.53 4.41
CA GLY A 302 -4.37 -0.66 5.54
C GLY A 302 -5.61 0.17 5.25
N SER A 303 -6.42 0.40 6.28
CA SER A 303 -7.60 1.27 6.27
C SER A 303 -7.68 1.98 7.62
N GLY A 304 -8.19 3.20 7.64
CA GLY A 304 -8.38 3.95 8.88
C GLY A 304 -9.18 5.22 8.68
N GLU A 305 -9.67 5.76 9.78
CA GLU A 305 -10.26 7.10 9.86
C GLU A 305 -9.17 8.18 9.75
N GLY A 306 -9.55 9.35 9.24
CA GLY A 306 -8.66 10.50 9.12
C GLY A 306 -7.79 10.47 7.86
N SER A 307 -6.61 11.06 8.02
CA SER A 307 -5.59 11.21 6.98
C SER A 307 -4.55 10.09 7.05
N PRO A 308 -4.08 9.56 5.92
CA PRO A 308 -2.99 8.60 5.93
C PRO A 308 -1.68 9.26 6.38
N ARG A 309 -0.92 8.54 7.20
CA ARG A 309 0.48 8.88 7.50
C ARG A 309 1.37 8.45 6.34
N TRP A 310 1.65 9.37 5.42
CA TRP A 310 2.42 9.11 4.19
C TRP A 310 3.81 8.51 4.45
N ASP A 311 4.48 8.97 5.50
CA ASP A 311 5.73 8.42 6.01
C ASP A 311 5.57 6.93 6.35
N THR A 312 4.59 6.60 7.20
CA THR A 312 4.32 5.21 7.61
C THR A 312 3.93 4.33 6.43
N LEU A 313 3.15 4.86 5.50
CA LEU A 313 2.76 4.17 4.28
C LEU A 313 3.99 3.80 3.43
N LEU A 314 4.92 4.73 3.24
CA LEU A 314 6.15 4.49 2.49
C LEU A 314 7.08 3.48 3.16
N SER A 315 7.09 3.40 4.50
CA SER A 315 7.82 2.35 5.22
C SER A 315 7.23 0.95 5.00
N THR A 316 5.92 0.86 4.81
CA THR A 316 5.21 -0.42 4.57
C THR A 316 5.35 -0.87 3.12
N PHE A 317 5.49 0.09 2.20
CA PHE A 317 5.53 -0.13 0.77
C PHE A 317 6.87 0.31 0.20
N PRO A 318 7.95 -0.47 0.43
CA PRO A 318 9.27 -0.08 -0.01
C PRO A 318 9.34 0.01 -1.54
N GLN A 319 10.34 0.76 -2.01
CA GLN A 319 10.61 0.97 -3.43
C GLN A 319 10.54 -0.35 -4.19
N GLN A 320 9.80 -0.33 -5.29
CA GLN A 320 10.06 -1.32 -6.32
C GLN A 320 11.35 -0.86 -6.99
N LYS A 321 12.40 -1.70 -7.01
CA LYS A 321 13.37 -1.60 -8.10
C LYS A 321 12.53 -1.68 -9.38
N LEU A 322 12.26 -0.56 -10.04
CA LEU A 322 12.16 -0.62 -11.48
C LEU A 322 13.52 -1.18 -11.88
N ASP A 323 13.54 -2.36 -12.50
CA ASP A 323 14.69 -2.84 -13.26
C ASP A 323 14.96 -1.86 -14.42
N ARG A 324 15.41 -0.65 -14.08
CA ARG A 324 16.08 0.28 -14.98
C ARG A 324 17.56 -0.04 -14.84
N ALA A 325 17.95 -1.19 -15.39
CA ALA A 325 19.33 -1.38 -15.79
C ALA A 325 19.68 -0.24 -16.77
N GLY A 326 20.58 0.65 -16.36
CA GLY A 326 21.24 1.59 -17.28
C GLY A 326 20.62 2.97 -17.48
N VAL A 327 19.80 3.49 -16.56
CA VAL A 327 19.60 4.95 -16.48
C VAL A 327 20.45 5.45 -15.33
N GLU A 328 21.66 5.89 -15.66
CA GLU A 328 22.38 6.91 -14.92
C GLU A 328 21.33 7.93 -14.45
N LEU A 329 21.18 8.10 -13.13
CA LEU A 329 20.30 9.11 -12.54
C LEU A 329 20.66 10.43 -13.23
N ALA A 330 19.82 10.84 -14.18
CA ALA A 330 20.05 12.05 -14.92
C ALA A 330 20.22 13.17 -13.88
N PRO A 331 21.31 13.96 -13.95
CA PRO A 331 21.45 15.12 -13.08
C PRO A 331 20.20 15.97 -13.25
N ALA A 332 19.67 16.44 -12.11
CA ALA A 332 18.51 17.32 -11.95
C ALA A 332 17.90 17.76 -13.28
N ALA A 333 16.83 17.10 -13.72
CA ALA A 333 16.11 17.53 -14.92
C ALA A 333 15.59 18.96 -14.67
N PRO A 334 16.11 19.99 -15.36
CA PRO A 334 15.74 21.36 -15.12
C PRO A 334 14.60 21.68 -16.07
N ASN A 335 13.43 21.07 -15.92
CA ASN A 335 12.25 21.37 -16.75
C ASN A 335 10.97 20.90 -16.07
N ALA A 336 10.60 21.58 -14.97
CA ALA A 336 9.21 21.69 -14.54
C ALA A 336 8.79 23.14 -14.83
N LYS A 337 8.48 23.44 -16.09
CA LYS A 337 7.92 24.74 -16.50
C LYS A 337 6.41 24.64 -16.61
N LYS A 338 5.67 25.22 -15.66
CA LYS A 338 4.84 26.41 -15.95
C LYS A 338 4.12 26.98 -14.72
N ASP A 339 4.27 28.30 -14.61
CA ASP A 339 3.43 29.33 -13.99
C ASP A 339 3.30 29.32 -12.46
N ILE A 340 4.16 30.11 -11.78
CA ILE A 340 3.91 31.07 -10.68
C ILE A 340 5.25 31.82 -10.40
N SER A 341 5.19 33.13 -10.13
CA SER A 341 6.25 34.14 -9.83
C SER A 341 7.74 33.74 -9.72
N SER A 342 8.60 34.54 -10.39
CA SER A 342 10.08 34.55 -10.39
C SER A 342 10.80 33.20 -10.14
N GLU A 343 10.92 32.40 -11.21
CA GLU A 343 11.71 31.14 -11.26
C GLU A 343 13.14 31.26 -10.71
N SER A 344 13.76 32.45 -10.69
CA SER A 344 15.11 32.62 -10.11
C SER A 344 15.11 32.46 -8.60
N ASP A 345 14.14 33.08 -7.92
CA ASP A 345 14.17 33.25 -6.47
C ASP A 345 13.69 31.97 -5.77
N LEU A 346 12.73 31.26 -6.39
CA LEU A 346 12.28 29.94 -5.93
C LEU A 346 13.35 28.86 -6.13
N ASN A 347 14.16 28.97 -7.18
CA ASN A 347 15.31 28.08 -7.37
C ASN A 347 16.44 28.38 -6.39
N GLU A 348 16.67 29.65 -6.06
CA GLU A 348 17.70 30.05 -5.09
C GLU A 348 17.31 29.69 -3.65
N ALA A 349 16.06 29.96 -3.25
CA ALA A 349 15.51 29.54 -1.96
C ALA A 349 15.54 28.02 -1.80
N GLY A 350 15.16 27.28 -2.84
CA GLY A 350 15.27 25.81 -2.88
C GLY A 350 16.71 25.32 -2.81
N ALA A 351 17.65 25.96 -3.49
CA ALA A 351 19.07 25.62 -3.42
C ALA A 351 19.66 25.90 -2.04
N SER A 352 19.30 27.02 -1.41
CA SER A 352 19.71 27.35 -0.03
C SER A 352 19.18 26.33 0.99
N ALA A 353 17.92 25.90 0.83
CA ALA A 353 17.34 24.82 1.65
C ALA A 353 18.11 23.50 1.50
N ILE A 354 18.56 23.15 0.28
CA ILE A 354 19.42 21.97 0.04
C ILE A 354 20.81 22.16 0.65
N GLN A 355 21.40 23.35 0.61
CA GLN A 355 22.69 23.61 1.27
C GLN A 355 22.60 23.43 2.79
N LEU A 356 21.52 23.89 3.42
CA LEU A 356 21.29 23.63 4.84
C LEU A 356 21.17 22.13 5.14
N HIS A 357 20.48 21.38 4.26
CA HIS A 357 20.40 19.92 4.35
C HIS A 357 21.78 19.25 4.26
N GLU A 358 22.65 19.70 3.35
CA GLU A 358 24.02 19.20 3.24
C GLU A 358 24.85 19.54 4.49
N ARG A 359 24.76 20.78 5.00
CA ARG A 359 25.42 21.21 6.24
C ARG A 359 25.03 20.37 7.44
N PHE A 360 23.77 19.92 7.52
CA PHE A 360 23.30 19.01 8.56
C PHE A 360 24.06 17.68 8.55
N TYR A 361 24.18 17.04 7.39
CA TYR A 361 24.91 15.78 7.31
C TYR A 361 26.42 15.95 7.46
N ASP A 362 26.98 17.07 7.01
CA ASP A 362 28.38 17.42 7.24
C ASP A 362 28.67 17.58 8.74
N ALA A 363 27.80 18.27 9.48
CA ALA A 363 27.93 18.40 10.94
C ALA A 363 27.76 17.05 11.65
N LEU A 364 26.82 16.22 11.18
CA LEU A 364 26.58 14.87 11.71
C LEU A 364 27.78 13.93 11.51
N ASP A 365 28.39 13.94 10.32
CA ASP A 365 29.55 13.11 9.98
C ASP A 365 30.80 13.54 10.77
N ARG A 366 31.02 14.85 10.90
CA ARG A 366 32.13 15.42 11.70
C ARG A 366 31.91 15.29 13.21
N GLY A 367 30.67 15.11 13.66
CA GLY A 367 30.29 15.15 15.08
C GLY A 367 30.50 16.53 15.70
N ASP A 368 30.24 17.59 14.93
CA ASP A 368 30.44 18.98 15.33
C ASP A 368 29.17 19.52 16.02
N ASP A 369 29.22 19.63 17.35
CA ASP A 369 28.09 20.03 18.19
C ASP A 369 27.70 21.50 17.99
N ASP A 370 28.68 22.38 17.80
CA ASP A 370 28.45 23.81 17.56
C ASP A 370 27.82 24.03 16.18
N ALA A 371 28.38 23.37 15.16
CA ALA A 371 27.82 23.42 13.81
C ALA A 371 26.40 22.85 13.81
N MET A 372 26.17 21.69 14.42
CA MET A 372 24.83 21.08 14.49
C MET A 372 23.83 22.01 15.17
N SER A 373 24.18 22.57 16.34
CA SER A 373 23.30 23.44 17.11
C SER A 373 22.92 24.71 16.34
N SER A 374 23.84 25.25 15.52
CA SER A 374 23.58 26.45 14.71
C SER A 374 22.57 26.28 13.57
N LEU A 375 22.27 25.04 13.17
CA LEU A 375 21.36 24.76 12.05
C LEU A 375 19.89 24.78 12.49
N TRP A 376 19.63 24.59 13.77
CA TRP A 376 18.28 24.43 14.30
C TRP A 376 17.65 25.76 14.66
N SER A 377 16.34 25.85 14.46
CA SER A 377 15.57 26.98 14.96
C SER A 377 15.47 26.90 16.48
N SER A 378 15.89 27.97 17.16
CA SER A 378 15.77 28.12 18.60
C SER A 378 14.44 28.74 19.04
N ALA A 379 13.54 29.06 18.11
CA ALA A 379 12.26 29.69 18.41
C ALA A 379 11.38 28.75 19.27
N PRO A 380 10.90 29.20 20.44
CA PRO A 380 10.09 28.36 21.33
C PRO A 380 8.82 27.81 20.66
N GLU A 381 8.17 28.59 19.79
CA GLU A 381 7.02 28.10 19.00
C GLU A 381 7.38 26.91 18.11
N HIS A 382 8.58 26.87 17.55
CA HIS A 382 9.02 25.79 16.66
C HIS A 382 9.37 24.53 17.42
N LEU A 383 9.81 24.63 18.67
CA LEU A 383 10.05 23.47 19.54
C LEU A 383 8.75 22.82 20.00
N GLN A 384 7.69 23.60 20.20
CA GLN A 384 6.37 23.11 20.61
C GLN A 384 5.60 22.43 19.47
N THR A 385 5.87 22.77 18.22
CA THR A 385 5.23 22.13 17.06
C THR A 385 5.81 20.76 16.72
N THR A 386 6.99 20.41 17.25
CA THR A 386 7.57 19.08 17.05
C THR A 386 6.85 18.02 17.89
N PRO A 387 6.70 16.79 17.39
CA PRO A 387 6.05 15.72 18.15
C PRO A 387 6.92 15.18 19.29
N ILE A 388 8.17 15.64 19.45
CA ILE A 388 9.11 15.17 20.48
C ILE A 388 8.55 15.36 21.88
N SER A 389 7.96 16.51 22.18
CA SER A 389 7.40 16.78 23.53
C SER A 389 6.30 15.78 23.87
N GLN A 390 5.42 15.45 22.92
CA GLN A 390 4.37 14.44 23.09
C GLN A 390 4.95 13.03 23.31
N TYR A 391 6.08 12.72 22.68
CA TYR A 391 6.76 11.44 22.89
C TYR A 391 7.43 11.37 24.26
N GLN A 392 8.03 12.47 24.74
CA GLN A 392 8.62 12.54 26.07
C GLN A 392 7.56 12.39 27.16
N GLU A 393 6.39 13.01 27.01
CA GLU A 393 5.24 12.82 27.92
C GLU A 393 4.80 11.34 27.98
N LYS A 394 4.94 10.61 26.87
CA LYS A 394 4.69 9.16 26.77
C LYS A 394 5.88 8.30 27.23
N GLY A 395 6.91 8.91 27.83
CA GLY A 395 8.07 8.22 28.40
C GLY A 395 9.22 7.96 27.42
N ALA A 396 9.20 8.55 26.22
CA ALA A 396 10.31 8.42 25.29
C ALA A 396 11.54 9.18 25.77
N ARG A 397 12.72 8.55 25.66
CA ARG A 397 13.99 9.17 26.03
C ARG A 397 14.47 10.09 24.90
N LEU A 398 14.76 11.33 25.26
CA LEU A 398 15.48 12.29 24.42
C LEU A 398 16.98 12.14 24.66
N ASP A 399 17.73 11.83 23.61
CA ASP A 399 19.18 11.88 23.63
C ASP A 399 19.63 13.23 23.02
N PRO A 400 20.35 14.08 23.78
CA PRO A 400 20.77 15.39 23.29
C PRO A 400 21.83 15.27 22.19
N TRP A 401 22.03 16.32 21.39
CA TRP A 401 23.03 16.33 20.30
C TRP A 401 24.43 15.92 20.76
N SER A 402 24.88 16.41 21.92
CA SER A 402 26.14 16.00 22.55
C SER A 402 26.27 14.51 22.83
N THR A 403 25.15 13.77 22.92
CA THR A 403 25.12 12.30 23.01
C THR A 403 25.03 11.64 21.64
N VAL A 404 24.22 12.19 20.73
CA VAL A 404 24.00 11.66 19.37
C VAL A 404 25.27 11.77 18.52
N LEU A 405 26.02 12.86 18.66
CA LEU A 405 27.21 13.18 17.87
C LEU A 405 28.50 12.52 18.37
N ARG A 406 28.45 11.79 19.48
CA ARG A 406 29.62 11.06 19.99
C ARG A 406 30.13 10.07 18.95
N GLU A 407 31.45 9.89 18.91
CA GLU A 407 32.12 9.02 17.94
C GLU A 407 31.61 7.56 17.98
N ASP A 408 31.21 7.06 19.16
CA ASP A 408 30.66 5.71 19.36
C ASP A 408 29.17 5.57 19.02
N ARG A 409 28.48 6.68 18.73
CA ARG A 409 27.03 6.74 18.53
C ARG A 409 26.62 7.28 17.16
N ARG A 410 27.40 8.22 16.61
CA ARG A 410 27.09 8.87 15.34
C ARG A 410 27.11 7.87 14.18
N PRO A 411 26.30 8.08 13.14
CA PRO A 411 26.30 7.20 11.98
C PRO A 411 27.58 7.40 11.15
N ILE A 412 28.50 6.42 11.18
CA ILE A 412 29.72 6.45 10.36
C ILE A 412 29.43 5.82 8.99
N GLY A 413 29.87 6.49 7.92
CA GLY A 413 29.78 5.96 6.54
C GLY A 413 28.37 5.98 5.95
N MET A 414 27.49 6.81 6.49
CA MET A 414 26.15 7.03 5.94
C MET A 414 26.25 7.82 4.63
N LYS A 415 25.50 7.40 3.61
CA LYS A 415 25.41 8.09 2.32
C LYS A 415 24.02 8.65 2.12
N VAL A 416 23.92 9.92 1.76
CA VAL A 416 22.66 10.57 1.45
C VAL A 416 22.53 10.68 -0.07
N SER A 417 21.34 10.41 -0.59
CA SER A 417 21.08 10.40 -2.03
C SER A 417 19.66 10.83 -2.36
N ASP A 418 19.46 11.23 -3.62
CA ASP A 418 18.16 11.55 -4.20
C ASP A 418 17.40 12.63 -3.43
N ALA A 419 18.08 13.65 -2.90
CA ALA A 419 17.46 14.76 -2.19
C ALA A 419 16.43 15.50 -3.08
N ASP A 420 15.31 15.88 -2.49
CA ASP A 420 14.20 16.57 -3.14
C ASP A 420 13.64 17.63 -2.20
N VAL A 421 13.47 18.85 -2.70
CA VAL A 421 12.92 19.97 -1.94
C VAL A 421 11.52 20.30 -2.43
N LEU A 422 10.64 20.66 -1.51
CA LEU A 422 9.35 21.28 -1.77
C LEU A 422 9.30 22.58 -0.98
N LEU A 423 9.13 23.71 -1.67
CA LEU A 423 8.83 24.98 -1.02
C LEU A 423 7.33 25.05 -0.73
N GLY A 424 6.99 25.56 0.45
CA GLY A 424 5.64 25.87 0.85
C GLY A 424 5.08 27.06 0.06
N PRO A 425 3.74 27.16 -0.02
CA PRO A 425 3.09 28.27 -0.72
C PRO A 425 3.31 29.63 -0.03
N ASP A 426 3.68 29.62 1.24
CA ASP A 426 4.07 30.78 2.03
C ASP A 426 5.47 31.30 1.67
N GLY A 427 6.31 30.50 1.01
CA GLY A 427 7.73 30.81 0.77
C GLY A 427 8.60 30.76 2.03
N GLU A 428 8.00 30.59 3.20
CA GLU A 428 8.66 30.57 4.51
C GLU A 428 8.84 29.16 5.07
N THR A 429 8.13 28.17 4.54
CA THR A 429 8.28 26.77 4.93
C THR A 429 8.88 25.97 3.78
N ALA A 430 9.75 25.02 4.08
CA ALA A 430 10.22 24.06 3.08
C ALA A 430 10.32 22.65 3.67
N TRP A 431 10.19 21.65 2.81
CA TRP A 431 10.41 20.25 3.16
C TRP A 431 11.47 19.65 2.26
N VAL A 432 12.46 18.99 2.85
CA VAL A 432 13.48 18.25 2.12
C VAL A 432 13.34 16.77 2.43
N THR A 433 13.20 15.93 1.40
CA THR A 433 13.23 14.48 1.56
C THR A 433 14.46 13.88 0.91
N SER A 434 15.09 12.88 1.54
CA SER A 434 16.28 12.21 0.99
C SER A 434 16.32 10.74 1.38
N VAL A 435 17.10 9.94 0.65
CA VAL A 435 17.34 8.53 0.97
C VAL A 435 18.71 8.40 1.62
N GLU A 436 18.72 8.03 2.89
CA GLU A 436 19.93 7.70 3.64
C GLU A 436 20.24 6.21 3.45
N THR A 437 21.49 5.88 3.20
CA THR A 437 22.00 4.51 3.17
C THR A 437 23.03 4.35 4.26
N VAL A 438 22.70 3.56 5.28
CA VAL A 438 23.63 3.27 6.38
C VAL A 438 24.66 2.23 5.94
N ALA A 439 25.78 2.13 6.67
CA ALA A 439 26.91 1.26 6.29
C ALA A 439 26.56 -0.22 6.12
N ASN A 440 25.50 -0.71 6.77
CA ASN A 440 25.02 -2.09 6.63
C ASN A 440 24.17 -2.31 5.35
N GLY A 441 23.96 -1.28 4.54
CA GLY A 441 23.16 -1.31 3.31
C GLY A 441 21.66 -1.07 3.50
N SER A 442 21.16 -0.95 4.73
CA SER A 442 19.77 -0.53 4.97
C SER A 442 19.56 0.90 4.51
N THR A 443 18.37 1.16 3.97
CA THR A 443 17.96 2.49 3.54
C THR A 443 16.94 3.09 4.52
N LEU A 444 17.00 4.39 4.71
CA LEU A 444 16.04 5.18 5.48
C LEU A 444 15.54 6.33 4.61
N LEU A 445 14.30 6.75 4.84
CA LEU A 445 13.76 7.98 4.25
C LEU A 445 13.85 9.06 5.31
N ALA A 446 14.64 10.07 5.02
CA ALA A 446 14.72 11.27 5.85
C ALA A 446 13.78 12.34 5.30
N THR A 447 13.05 12.99 6.20
CA THR A 447 12.24 14.18 5.95
C THR A 447 12.70 15.28 6.91
N GLN A 448 13.09 16.41 6.37
CA GLN A 448 13.40 17.62 7.13
C GLN A 448 12.33 18.68 6.86
N THR A 449 11.89 19.34 7.92
CA THR A 449 11.03 20.52 7.86
C THR A 449 11.89 21.73 8.19
N LEU A 450 11.83 22.72 7.32
CA LEU A 450 12.61 23.94 7.35
C LEU A 450 11.69 25.14 7.49
N LYS A 451 12.17 26.18 8.16
CA LYS A 451 11.53 27.50 8.18
C LYS A 451 12.53 28.60 7.89
N ALA A 452 12.13 29.58 7.09
CA ALA A 452 12.89 30.78 6.87
C ALA A 452 12.68 31.73 8.05
N VAL A 453 13.76 32.16 8.68
CA VAL A 453 13.76 33.16 9.76
C VAL A 453 14.75 34.24 9.33
N ASP A 454 14.28 35.47 9.18
CA ASP A 454 15.07 36.60 8.71
C ASP A 454 15.81 36.35 7.37
N GLY A 455 15.19 35.57 6.48
CA GLY A 455 15.74 35.22 5.17
C GLY A 455 16.70 34.03 5.16
N GLU A 456 17.00 33.44 6.32
CA GLU A 456 17.86 32.27 6.45
C GLU A 456 17.05 31.02 6.80
N TRP A 457 17.34 29.90 6.15
CA TRP A 457 16.69 28.63 6.48
C TRP A 457 17.22 28.07 7.80
N GLN A 458 16.30 27.58 8.64
CA GLN A 458 16.59 26.86 9.87
C GLN A 458 15.82 25.54 9.91
N LEU A 459 16.46 24.51 10.47
CA LEU A 459 15.83 23.22 10.72
C LEU A 459 14.84 23.34 11.88
N VAL A 460 13.62 22.88 11.66
CA VAL A 460 12.60 22.76 12.71
C VAL A 460 12.49 21.31 13.16
N GLN A 461 12.50 20.39 12.19
CA GLN A 461 12.37 18.96 12.46
C GLN A 461 13.19 18.15 11.46
N HIS A 462 13.80 17.06 11.93
CA HIS A 462 14.32 15.99 11.09
C HIS A 462 13.69 14.67 11.54
N GLN A 463 13.20 13.88 10.60
CA GLN A 463 12.62 12.59 10.89
C GLN A 463 13.20 11.55 9.92
N THR A 464 13.63 10.41 10.43
CA THR A 464 14.04 9.28 9.60
C THR A 464 13.15 8.08 9.87
N ILE A 465 12.71 7.45 8.80
CA ILE A 465 11.90 6.24 8.86
C ILE A 465 12.58 5.11 8.09
N PRO A 466 12.30 3.85 8.45
CA PRO A 466 12.74 2.74 7.64
C PRO A 466 12.17 2.79 6.22
N TYR A 467 13.01 2.60 5.21
CA TYR A 467 12.64 2.70 3.80
C TYR A 467 13.36 1.64 2.96
N GLY A 468 12.73 1.07 1.93
CA GLY A 468 13.38 0.08 1.06
C GLY A 468 13.25 -1.39 1.51
N LYS A 469 13.84 -2.30 0.75
CA LYS A 469 13.53 -3.75 0.83
C LYS A 469 14.24 -4.46 2.00
N ASP A 470 15.44 -4.02 2.34
CA ASP A 470 16.33 -4.68 3.31
C ASP A 470 16.45 -3.84 4.58
N ILE A 471 15.32 -3.70 5.28
CA ILE A 471 15.21 -2.92 6.51
C ILE A 471 15.63 -3.78 7.70
N VAL A 472 16.79 -3.46 8.29
CA VAL A 472 17.21 -4.02 9.59
C VAL A 472 16.68 -3.15 10.75
N ALA A 473 16.63 -1.83 10.56
CA ALA A 473 16.18 -0.89 11.57
C ALA A 473 14.64 -0.78 11.61
N LYS A 474 14.02 -1.14 12.74
CA LYS A 474 12.56 -0.96 12.98
C LYS A 474 12.25 0.29 13.81
N VAL A 475 13.16 1.26 13.77
CA VAL A 475 13.13 2.47 14.60
C VAL A 475 12.92 3.67 13.69
N VAL A 476 12.07 4.58 14.14
CA VAL A 476 11.88 5.91 13.60
C VAL A 476 12.66 6.86 14.51
N LEU A 477 13.52 7.69 13.92
CA LEU A 477 14.16 8.78 14.65
C LEU A 477 13.40 10.06 14.37
N THR A 478 13.21 10.88 15.39
CA THR A 478 12.72 12.24 15.24
C THR A 478 13.60 13.16 16.05
N CYS A 479 14.11 14.20 15.43
CA CYS A 479 15.06 15.14 16.00
C CYS A 479 14.58 16.59 15.85
N ASP A 480 14.94 17.40 16.83
CA ASP A 480 14.79 18.85 16.85
C ASP A 480 16.05 19.51 17.45
N ALA A 481 16.01 20.81 17.76
CA ALA A 481 17.14 21.53 18.35
C ALA A 481 17.67 20.92 19.66
N ARG A 482 16.84 20.15 20.40
CA ARG A 482 17.21 19.56 21.69
C ARG A 482 17.95 18.24 21.55
N GLY A 483 17.79 17.54 20.42
CA GLY A 483 18.37 16.23 20.16
C GLY A 483 17.41 15.30 19.42
N CYS A 484 17.57 14.00 19.63
CA CYS A 484 16.80 12.96 18.93
C CYS A 484 16.06 12.04 19.90
N VAL A 485 14.88 11.59 19.47
CA VAL A 485 14.11 10.52 20.11
C VAL A 485 14.04 9.33 19.17
N ALA A 486 14.37 8.15 19.68
CA ALA A 486 14.23 6.88 18.99
C ALA A 486 12.93 6.18 19.38
N LEU A 487 12.08 5.90 18.40
CA LEU A 487 10.77 5.29 18.61
C LEU A 487 10.64 4.00 17.80
N PRO A 488 10.02 2.94 18.33
CA PRO A 488 9.65 1.81 17.49
C PRO A 488 8.63 2.28 16.45
N ALA A 489 8.78 1.85 15.18
CA ALA A 489 7.92 2.32 14.09
C ALA A 489 6.41 2.13 14.36
N LYS A 490 6.05 1.10 15.14
CA LYS A 490 4.66 0.86 15.59
C LYS A 490 4.11 1.96 16.51
N ALA A 491 4.95 2.55 17.36
CA ALA A 491 4.52 3.60 18.28
C ALA A 491 4.17 4.90 17.53
N VAL A 492 4.94 5.23 16.48
CA VAL A 492 4.69 6.39 15.62
C VAL A 492 3.40 6.23 14.82
N ALA A 493 3.11 5.03 14.33
CA ALA A 493 1.85 4.73 13.63
C ALA A 493 0.61 4.85 14.54
N SER A 494 0.77 4.77 15.87
CA SER A 494 -0.33 4.80 16.85
C SER A 494 -0.56 6.15 17.53
N SER A 495 0.32 7.14 17.33
CA SER A 495 0.28 8.42 18.05
C SER A 495 -0.74 9.42 17.50
N VAL A 496 -1.14 9.26 16.23
CA VAL A 496 -2.27 9.98 15.63
C VAL A 496 -3.51 9.11 15.80
N SER A 497 -4.60 9.70 16.26
CA SER A 497 -5.90 9.08 16.55
C SER A 497 -6.63 8.51 15.32
N ALA A 498 -5.93 7.85 14.39
CA ALA A 498 -6.57 7.03 13.38
C ALA A 498 -7.16 5.81 14.11
N ARG A 499 -8.44 5.89 14.45
CA ARG A 499 -9.19 4.70 14.86
C ARG A 499 -9.17 3.76 13.66
N ASN A 500 -8.53 2.62 13.83
CA ASN A 500 -8.52 1.59 12.81
C ASN A 500 -9.93 1.00 12.74
N PHE A 501 -10.78 1.48 11.82
CA PHE A 501 -11.81 0.60 11.31
C PHE A 501 -11.13 -0.41 10.38
N LYS A 502 -11.02 -1.63 10.86
CA LYS A 502 -10.73 -2.74 9.96
C LYS A 502 -11.97 -2.90 9.10
N LEU A 503 -11.79 -3.02 7.77
CA LEU A 503 -12.74 -3.73 6.94
C LEU A 503 -12.98 -5.10 7.61
N LYS A 504 -14.07 -5.18 8.39
CA LYS A 504 -14.41 -6.36 9.18
C LYS A 504 -14.81 -7.48 8.24
#